data_AF-A0A3C0HBB6-F1
#
_entry.id   AF-A0A3C0HBB6-F1
#
_cell.length_a   1.000
_cell.length_b   1.000
_cell.length_c   1.000
_cell.angle_alpha   90.00
_cell.angle_beta   90.00
_cell.angle_gamma   90.00
#
_symmetry.space_group_name_H-M   'P 1'
#
loop_
_entity.id
_entity.type
_entity.pdbx_description
1 polymer ?
#
loop_
_entity_poly.entity_id
_entity_poly.type
_entity_poly.pdbx_seq_one_letter_code
_entity_poly.pdbx_strand_id
1 'polypeptide(L)'
;MEKGMDTMKYANMLGYSDVEPYEVVKVISDKTIEIRAMDSKALPWKRDFHPGGFFGHTSNQSEQKWDITSNEDNPVFRIRLGKKGWKNAGGSRFQLADEPRKFYDFNF
;
A
#
# COMPACT_ATOMS: atom_id res chain seq x y z
N MET A 1 20.26 12.87 -0.52
CA MET A 1 19.42 13.85 -1.22
C MET A 1 18.03 13.72 -0.65
N GLU A 2 17.55 14.74 0.06
CA GLU A 2 16.22 14.74 0.67
C GLU A 2 15.20 14.96 -0.46
N LYS A 3 14.55 13.89 -0.91
CA LYS A 3 13.45 14.00 -1.87
C LYS A 3 12.31 14.74 -1.18
N GLY A 4 12.02 15.97 -1.62
CA GLY A 4 10.88 16.74 -1.15
C GLY A 4 9.57 15.98 -1.43
N MET A 5 8.52 16.28 -0.66
CA MET A 5 7.23 15.59 -0.74
C MET A 5 6.61 15.63 -2.16
N ASP A 6 6.96 16.64 -2.96
CA ASP A 6 6.53 16.81 -4.35
C ASP A 6 6.94 15.67 -5.30
N THR A 7 7.90 14.80 -4.93
CA THR A 7 8.28 13.68 -5.80
C THR A 7 7.57 12.37 -5.49
N MET A 8 6.95 12.23 -4.32
CA MET A 8 6.34 10.96 -3.92
C MET A 8 4.87 10.90 -4.37
N LYS A 9 4.62 10.07 -5.39
CA LYS A 9 3.32 9.94 -6.06
C LYS A 9 2.37 8.95 -5.38
N TYR A 10 2.87 8.11 -4.49
CA TYR A 10 2.09 7.03 -3.89
C TYR A 10 2.19 7.02 -2.36
N ALA A 11 1.15 6.47 -1.74
CA ALA A 11 1.04 6.27 -0.30
C ALA A 11 0.56 4.83 -0.03
N ASN A 12 1.47 3.95 0.37
CA ASN A 12 1.12 2.55 0.61
C ASN A 12 0.60 2.40 2.04
N MET A 13 -0.64 1.94 2.20
CA MET A 13 -1.22 1.66 3.52
C MET A 13 -0.56 0.41 4.10
N LEU A 14 -0.03 0.53 5.30
CA LEU A 14 0.58 -0.57 6.04
C LEU A 14 -0.50 -1.21 6.93
N GLY A 15 -0.88 -2.43 6.58
CA GLY A 15 -1.67 -3.30 7.44
C GLY A 15 -0.81 -3.93 8.52
N TYR A 16 -1.15 -5.14 8.94
CA TYR A 16 -0.26 -5.94 9.78
C TYR A 16 0.95 -6.40 8.96
N SER A 17 0.75 -7.38 8.09
CA SER A 17 1.71 -7.83 7.09
C SER A 17 1.31 -7.43 5.65
N ASP A 18 0.02 -7.15 5.43
CA ASP A 18 -0.51 -6.66 4.15
C ASP A 18 -0.11 -5.22 3.83
N VAL A 19 -0.10 -4.92 2.52
CA VAL A 19 0.12 -3.57 1.98
C VAL A 19 -0.91 -3.27 0.90
N GLU A 20 -1.61 -2.14 1.02
CA GLU A 20 -2.58 -1.66 0.03
C GLU A 20 -2.09 -0.39 -0.68
N PRO A 21 -2.16 -0.30 -2.02
CA PRO A 21 -1.67 0.85 -2.77
C PRO A 21 -2.68 2.01 -2.79
N TYR A 22 -2.18 3.22 -2.55
CA TYR A 22 -2.89 4.47 -2.79
C TYR A 22 -2.01 5.42 -3.59
N GLU A 23 -2.64 6.32 -4.36
CA GLU A 23 -1.96 7.40 -5.05
C GLU A 23 -2.24 8.74 -4.39
N VAL A 24 -1.27 9.65 -4.47
CA VAL A 24 -1.41 11.04 -4.00
C VAL A 24 -2.12 11.84 -5.08
N VAL A 25 -3.34 12.29 -4.78
CA VAL A 25 -4.16 13.07 -5.70
C VAL A 25 -3.87 14.57 -5.56
N LYS A 26 -3.59 15.03 -4.33
CA LYS A 26 -3.33 16.44 -4.06
C LYS A 26 -2.49 16.64 -2.80
N VAL A 27 -1.49 17.51 -2.91
CA VAL A 27 -0.74 18.03 -1.75
C VAL A 27 -1.44 19.28 -1.23
N ILE A 28 -1.89 19.26 0.03
CA ILE A 28 -2.51 20.44 0.67
C ILE A 28 -1.47 21.26 1.42
N SER A 29 -0.56 20.58 2.11
CA SER A 29 0.57 21.17 2.83
C SER A 29 1.60 20.09 3.11
N ASP A 30 2.78 20.47 3.61
CA ASP A 30 3.87 19.55 4.02
C ASP A 30 3.43 18.43 5.00
N LYS A 31 2.27 18.58 5.64
CA LYS A 31 1.76 17.62 6.63
C LYS A 31 0.39 17.07 6.29
N THR A 32 -0.23 17.47 5.17
CA THR A 32 -1.57 17.01 4.80
C THR A 32 -1.66 16.79 3.30
N ILE A 33 -2.08 15.60 2.92
CA ILE A 33 -2.30 15.23 1.51
C ILE A 33 -3.63 14.49 1.37
N GLU A 34 -4.19 14.55 0.15
CA GLU A 34 -5.34 13.77 -0.28
C GLU A 34 -4.86 12.59 -1.11
N ILE A 35 -5.35 11.40 -0.76
CA ILE A 35 -5.00 10.14 -1.41
C ILE A 35 -6.26 9.40 -1.84
N ARG A 36 -6.08 8.49 -2.79
CA ARG A 36 -7.15 7.65 -3.34
C ARG A 36 -6.65 6.21 -3.49
N ALA A 37 -7.52 5.25 -3.17
CA ALA A 37 -7.22 3.83 -3.33
C ALA A 37 -7.01 3.50 -4.81
N MET A 38 -5.99 2.70 -5.10
CA MET A 38 -5.78 2.13 -6.43
C MET A 38 -6.41 0.74 -6.51
N ASP A 39 -6.89 0.37 -7.68
CA ASP A 39 -7.36 -0.99 -7.91
C ASP A 39 -6.15 -1.92 -8.04
N SER A 40 -6.26 -3.14 -7.50
CA SER A 40 -5.21 -4.14 -7.60
C SER A 40 -5.79 -5.49 -8.02
N LYS A 41 -5.20 -6.10 -9.05
CA LYS A 41 -5.58 -7.42 -9.56
C LYS A 41 -4.39 -8.37 -9.45
N ALA A 42 -4.62 -9.53 -8.84
CA ALA A 42 -3.59 -10.54 -8.72
C ALA A 42 -3.23 -11.09 -10.10
N LEU A 43 -1.96 -11.05 -10.45
CA LEU A 43 -1.45 -11.68 -11.65
C LEU A 43 -1.03 -13.12 -11.36
N PRO A 44 -1.12 -14.03 -12.35
CA PRO A 44 -0.68 -15.41 -12.17
C PRO A 44 0.81 -15.50 -11.81
N TRP A 45 1.11 -16.38 -10.85
CA TRP A 45 2.48 -16.71 -10.44
C TRP A 45 2.49 -18.10 -9.81
N LYS A 46 3.65 -18.78 -9.82
CA LYS A 46 3.78 -20.14 -9.29
C LYS A 46 3.99 -20.09 -7.78
N ARG A 47 3.00 -20.52 -7.01
CA ARG A 47 3.09 -20.60 -5.54
C ARG A 47 3.81 -21.87 -5.11
N ASP A 48 4.77 -21.71 -4.21
CA ASP A 48 5.42 -22.80 -3.50
C ASP A 48 4.73 -22.98 -2.14
N PHE A 49 3.59 -23.67 -2.19
CA PHE A 49 2.73 -23.92 -1.03
C PHE A 49 3.07 -25.27 -0.38
N HIS A 50 3.31 -25.23 0.92
CA HIS A 50 3.63 -26.37 1.76
C HIS A 50 2.43 -26.70 2.66
N PRO A 51 1.74 -27.82 2.44
CA PRO A 51 0.66 -28.25 3.33
C PRO A 51 1.21 -28.74 4.68
N GLY A 52 0.58 -28.36 5.79
CA GLY A 52 0.95 -28.76 7.15
C GLY A 52 0.99 -27.59 8.14
N GLY A 53 1.22 -27.87 9.43
CA GLY A 53 1.17 -26.85 10.49
C GLY A 53 -0.26 -26.40 10.83
N PHE A 54 -0.42 -25.17 11.33
CA PHE A 54 -1.73 -24.62 11.72
C PHE A 54 -2.56 -24.17 10.50
N PHE A 55 -1.92 -23.62 9.45
CA PHE A 55 -2.61 -23.10 8.24
C PHE A 55 -1.88 -23.32 6.91
N GLY A 56 -0.82 -24.14 6.85
CA GLY A 56 0.04 -24.23 5.66
C GLY A 56 0.99 -23.03 5.54
N HIS A 57 1.94 -23.11 4.60
CA HIS A 57 2.92 -22.05 4.39
C HIS A 57 3.23 -21.83 2.90
N THR A 58 3.14 -20.60 2.43
CA THR A 58 3.63 -20.17 1.11
C THR A 58 5.00 -19.52 1.27
N SER A 59 6.06 -20.24 0.91
CA SER A 59 7.46 -19.83 1.14
C SER A 59 7.86 -18.64 0.26
N ASN A 60 7.34 -18.61 -0.97
CA ASN A 60 7.70 -17.62 -1.99
C ASN A 60 6.68 -16.48 -2.12
N GLN A 61 5.87 -16.20 -1.09
CA GLN A 61 4.84 -15.16 -1.14
C GLN A 61 5.32 -13.76 -1.56
N SER A 62 6.60 -13.44 -1.41
CA SER A 62 7.20 -12.20 -1.93
C SER A 62 7.29 -12.13 -3.46
N GLU A 63 7.11 -13.24 -4.18
CA GLU A 63 7.09 -13.28 -5.66
C GLU A 63 5.72 -12.95 -6.27
N GLN A 64 4.72 -12.65 -5.43
CA GLN A 64 3.40 -12.25 -5.87
C GLN A 64 3.47 -11.05 -6.82
N LYS A 65 2.66 -11.10 -7.88
CA LYS A 65 2.59 -10.06 -8.91
C LYS A 65 1.20 -9.44 -8.91
N TRP A 66 1.16 -8.13 -9.06
CA TRP A 66 -0.08 -7.36 -9.06
C TRP A 66 -0.08 -6.37 -10.20
N ASP A 67 -1.20 -6.32 -10.91
CA ASP A 67 -1.53 -5.21 -11.79
C ASP A 67 -2.22 -4.13 -10.94
N ILE A 68 -1.63 -2.93 -10.89
CA ILE A 68 -2.09 -1.83 -10.05
C ILE A 68 -2.46 -0.65 -10.95
N THR A 69 -3.72 -0.23 -10.89
CA THR A 69 -4.25 0.81 -11.77
C THR A 69 -4.96 1.90 -10.98
N SER A 70 -4.75 3.16 -11.39
CA SER A 70 -5.54 4.29 -10.89
C SER A 70 -7.02 4.10 -11.25
N ASN A 71 -7.91 4.44 -10.32
CA ASN A 71 -9.35 4.43 -10.53
C ASN A 71 -9.93 5.74 -9.98
N GLU A 72 -10.46 6.59 -10.87
CA GLU A 72 -10.95 7.92 -10.51
C GLU A 72 -12.27 7.92 -9.72
N ASP A 73 -13.02 6.83 -9.79
CA ASP A 73 -14.29 6.66 -9.09
C ASP A 73 -14.11 6.32 -7.59
N ASN A 74 -12.89 5.91 -7.20
CA ASN A 74 -12.59 5.59 -5.81
C ASN A 74 -12.60 6.84 -4.92
N PRO A 75 -13.05 6.72 -3.65
CA PRO A 75 -13.18 7.86 -2.75
C PRO A 75 -11.80 8.44 -2.41
N VAL A 76 -11.75 9.78 -2.40
CA VAL A 76 -10.58 10.55 -1.96
C VAL A 76 -10.72 10.89 -0.48
N PHE A 77 -9.66 10.67 0.30
CA PHE A 77 -9.62 11.09 1.70
C PHE A 77 -8.24 11.60 2.09
N ARG A 78 -8.17 12.22 3.28
CA ARG A 78 -6.95 12.85 3.77
C ARG A 78 -6.14 11.96 4.68
N ILE A 79 -4.83 12.03 4.53
CA ILE A 79 -3.87 11.57 5.52
C ILE A 79 -3.04 12.74 6.04
N ARG A 80 -2.56 12.63 7.28
CA ARG A 80 -1.77 13.66 7.95
C ARG A 80 -0.49 13.09 8.53
N LEU A 81 0.60 13.85 8.41
CA LEU A 81 1.88 13.53 9.01
C LEU A 81 1.87 13.87 10.50
N GLY A 82 2.08 12.85 11.35
CA GLY A 82 2.30 13.00 12.78
C GLY A 82 3.64 12.44 13.22
N LYS A 83 3.87 12.40 14.55
CA LYS A 83 5.11 11.87 15.15
C LYS A 83 5.43 10.41 14.77
N LYS A 84 4.41 9.64 14.40
CA LYS A 84 4.52 8.20 14.04
C LYS A 84 4.36 7.96 12.52
N GLY A 85 4.52 9.00 11.70
CA GLY A 85 4.33 8.93 10.24
C GLY A 85 2.94 9.35 9.80
N TRP A 86 2.62 9.03 8.54
CA TRP A 86 1.36 9.39 7.89
C TRP A 86 0.22 8.47 8.34
N LYS A 87 -0.94 9.07 8.62
CA LYS A 87 -2.13 8.32 9.02
C LYS A 87 -3.42 8.97 8.56
N ASN A 88 -4.47 8.16 8.35
CA ASN A 88 -5.83 8.67 8.16
C ASN A 88 -6.52 8.95 9.51
N ALA A 89 -7.77 9.41 9.46
CA ALA A 89 -8.58 9.64 10.66
C ALA A 89 -8.86 8.36 11.47
N GLY A 90 -8.96 7.20 10.80
CA GLY A 90 -9.16 5.90 11.43
C GLY A 90 -7.90 5.29 12.08
N GLY A 91 -6.73 5.91 11.92
CA GLY A 91 -5.48 5.44 12.50
C GLY A 91 -4.67 4.48 11.63
N SER A 92 -5.17 4.10 10.44
CA SER A 92 -4.39 3.34 9.45
C SER A 92 -3.14 4.12 9.07
N ARG A 93 -2.01 3.41 8.94
CA ARG A 93 -0.70 4.01 8.67
C ARG A 93 -0.37 3.92 7.20
N PHE A 94 0.39 4.90 6.71
CA PHE A 94 0.80 4.99 5.32
C PHE A 94 2.29 5.31 5.23
N GLN A 95 2.93 4.79 4.19
CA GLN A 95 4.30 5.13 3.82
C GLN A 95 4.31 5.71 2.40
N LEU A 96 4.85 6.92 2.27
CA LEU A 96 5.02 7.53 0.95
C LEU A 96 6.11 6.80 0.17
N ALA A 97 5.92 6.68 -1.15
CA ALA A 97 6.84 5.97 -2.03
C ALA A 97 6.83 6.56 -3.46
N ASP A 98 7.88 6.24 -4.21
CA ASP A 98 7.98 6.53 -5.64
C ASP A 98 7.13 5.57 -6.49
N GLU A 99 6.77 4.40 -5.95
CA GLU A 99 6.00 3.34 -6.63
C GLU A 99 4.87 2.80 -5.74
N PRO A 100 3.72 2.40 -6.33
CA PRO A 100 2.66 1.76 -5.58
C PRO A 100 3.04 0.30 -5.30
N ARG A 101 2.70 -0.19 -4.11
CA ARG A 101 2.97 -1.56 -3.71
C ARG A 101 1.71 -2.23 -3.18
N LYS A 102 1.46 -3.44 -3.67
CA LYS A 102 0.47 -4.37 -3.14
C LYS A 102 1.20 -5.60 -2.60
N PHE A 103 0.83 -6.02 -1.41
CA PHE A 103 1.30 -7.26 -0.82
C PHE A 103 0.16 -7.86 0.00
N TYR A 104 -0.12 -9.14 -0.24
CA TYR A 104 -1.04 -9.94 0.54
C TYR A 104 -0.24 -11.05 1.23
N ASP A 105 -0.39 -11.16 2.55
CA ASP A 105 0.24 -12.20 3.33
C ASP A 105 -0.57 -13.50 3.23
N PHE A 106 -0.05 -14.47 2.50
CA PHE A 106 -0.65 -15.79 2.35
C PHE A 106 -0.41 -16.71 3.56
N ASN A 107 0.26 -16.21 4.60
CA ASN A 107 0.63 -16.98 5.78
C ASN A 107 -0.09 -16.53 7.06
N PHE A 108 -1.14 -15.71 6.95
CA PHE A 108 -1.95 -15.22 8.07
C PHE A 108 -3.45 -15.49 7.88
#